data_AF-A0A1N6LXY8-F1
#
_entry.id   AF-A0A1N6LXY8-F1
#
_cell.length_a   1.000
_cell.length_b   1.000
_cell.length_c   1.000
_cell.angle_alpha   90.00
_cell.angle_beta   90.00
_cell.angle_gamma   90.00
#
_symmetry.space_group_name_H-M   'P 1'
#
loop_
_entity.id
_entity.type
_entity.pdbx_description
1 polymer ?
#
loop_
_entity_poly.entity_id
_entity_poly.type
_entity_poly.pdbx_seq_one_letter_code
_entity_poly.pdbx_strand_id
1 'polypeptide(L)'
;MRSIYHIIPQTLAFHTLGKHALNHWPLKLLHDPNIMEFTSDPKLGYLIKRNTENLPLEPIKAARIQNKHVKSRYDYISTPEKHKGKFLHNDKQLNSKSVIRIKAGSAKGKKIHLPRVPLRPMMSRVKDAVFSIIQHMGFFALGRETNVLDLFCGTGSLGIEALSRGAKYSTFVDLDNACCEATSHNLRELRLNEKSRVIRADAMEILNSPWLMSLDDIFDIAFICPPYERIVYGDLIESVATTRLFKQGSIIVLEYPKELGFLPQSIHNGELIGLRNRKFGRTTIAIYVKNPDNETKLLASKRTKEFRLGKEKIHSLGVVSSPSNP
;
A
#
# COMPACT_ATOMS: atom_id res chain seq x y z
N MET A 1 -4.53 -51.31 -14.64
CA MET A 1 -3.59 -50.62 -13.74
C MET A 1 -2.16 -50.83 -14.22
N ARG A 2 -1.63 -49.92 -15.04
CA ARG A 2 -0.19 -49.81 -15.36
C ARG A 2 0.19 -48.34 -15.52
N SER A 3 1.40 -48.07 -15.06
CA SER A 3 2.06 -46.79 -14.82
C SER A 3 2.18 -45.88 -16.04
N ILE A 4 1.88 -44.59 -15.87
CA ILE A 4 2.35 -43.48 -16.72
C ILE A 4 2.83 -42.36 -15.78
N TYR A 5 4.07 -42.44 -15.33
CA TYR A 5 4.80 -41.36 -14.69
C TYR A 5 6.10 -41.13 -15.44
N HIS A 6 6.09 -40.21 -16.38
CA HIS A 6 7.21 -39.45 -16.95
C HIS A 6 6.52 -38.43 -17.86
N ILE A 7 6.57 -37.12 -17.63
CA ILE A 7 7.71 -36.23 -17.89
C ILE A 7 7.43 -34.91 -17.13
N ILE A 8 8.32 -34.52 -16.21
CA ILE A 8 8.47 -33.11 -15.80
C ILE A 8 9.94 -32.77 -16.05
N PRO A 9 10.27 -31.79 -16.91
CA PRO A 9 11.66 -31.41 -17.13
C PRO A 9 12.24 -30.77 -15.85
N GLN A 10 13.24 -31.43 -15.27
CA GLN A 10 14.10 -30.87 -14.24
C GLN A 10 15.07 -29.85 -14.88
N THR A 11 14.67 -28.61 -15.07
CA THR A 11 15.62 -27.52 -15.36
C THR A 11 15.06 -26.15 -14.95
N LEU A 12 15.22 -25.81 -13.68
CA LEU A 12 15.55 -24.43 -13.32
C LEU A 12 16.67 -24.45 -12.29
N ALA A 13 17.80 -23.89 -12.70
CA ALA A 13 19.08 -23.96 -12.04
C ALA A 13 19.03 -23.37 -10.62
N PHE A 14 19.20 -24.25 -9.63
CA PHE A 14 19.64 -23.90 -8.28
C PHE A 14 21.13 -23.57 -8.33
N HIS A 15 21.49 -22.37 -8.81
CA HIS A 15 22.80 -21.82 -8.53
C HIS A 15 22.66 -20.60 -7.64
N THR A 16 23.38 -20.62 -6.52
CA THR A 16 23.50 -19.62 -5.44
C THR A 16 22.47 -19.62 -4.31
N LEU A 17 22.22 -20.79 -3.69
CA LEU A 17 21.86 -20.85 -2.26
C LEU A 17 22.81 -21.80 -1.53
N GLY A 18 23.45 -21.29 -0.48
CA GLY A 18 24.40 -22.03 0.35
C GLY A 18 23.75 -23.26 0.99
N LYS A 19 24.53 -24.34 1.11
CA LYS A 19 24.15 -25.70 1.53
C LYS A 19 23.47 -25.84 2.92
N HIS A 20 23.19 -24.75 3.63
CA HIS A 20 22.62 -24.80 4.99
C HIS A 20 21.11 -24.49 5.09
N ALA A 21 20.42 -24.12 4.01
CA ALA A 21 19.00 -23.75 4.06
C ALA A 21 18.01 -24.88 3.72
N LEU A 22 18.48 -26.12 3.50
CA LEU A 22 17.66 -27.18 2.87
C LEU A 22 17.00 -28.20 3.82
N ASN A 23 17.22 -28.15 5.14
CA ASN A 23 16.86 -29.29 5.99
C ASN A 23 15.51 -29.21 6.72
N HIS A 24 14.69 -28.17 6.48
CA HIS A 24 13.36 -28.08 7.09
C HIS A 24 12.29 -27.63 6.07
N TRP A 25 12.01 -28.46 5.08
CA TRP A 25 10.88 -28.28 4.17
C TRP A 25 9.74 -29.26 4.52
N PRO A 26 8.52 -28.81 4.85
CA PRO A 26 7.37 -29.69 4.86
C PRO A 26 6.97 -29.96 3.41
N LEU A 27 7.26 -31.17 2.93
CA LEU A 27 6.87 -31.70 1.60
C LEU A 27 5.36 -31.61 1.28
N LYS A 28 4.50 -31.20 2.24
CA LYS A 28 3.06 -31.00 2.06
C LYS A 28 2.64 -29.72 1.33
N LEU A 29 3.56 -28.77 1.06
CA LEU A 29 3.23 -27.47 0.42
C LEU A 29 3.43 -27.42 -1.11
N LEU A 30 3.84 -28.53 -1.73
CA LEU A 30 4.14 -28.62 -3.17
C LEU A 30 2.92 -28.97 -4.06
N HIS A 31 1.73 -29.11 -3.48
CA HIS A 31 0.52 -29.60 -4.17
C HIS A 31 -0.72 -28.70 -4.06
N ASP A 32 -0.56 -27.41 -3.74
CA ASP A 32 -1.68 -26.46 -3.84
C ASP A 32 -1.66 -25.81 -5.24
N PRO A 33 -2.68 -26.04 -6.10
CA PRO A 33 -2.74 -25.46 -7.44
C PRO A 33 -2.81 -23.92 -7.44
N ASN A 34 -3.11 -23.28 -6.30
CA ASN A 34 -3.15 -21.83 -6.14
C ASN A 34 -1.78 -21.20 -5.77
N ILE A 35 -0.77 -22.02 -5.44
CA ILE A 35 0.55 -21.56 -4.98
C ILE A 35 1.58 -21.89 -6.06
N MET A 36 2.07 -20.88 -6.78
CA MET A 36 2.99 -21.10 -7.91
C MET A 36 4.39 -20.51 -7.75
N GLU A 37 4.63 -19.55 -6.85
CA GLU A 37 5.96 -18.92 -6.75
C GLU A 37 6.37 -18.62 -5.31
N PHE A 38 7.50 -19.18 -4.90
CA PHE A 38 8.25 -18.72 -3.74
C PHE A 38 9.28 -17.72 -4.23
N THR A 39 9.00 -16.43 -4.06
CA THR A 39 9.97 -15.42 -4.46
C THR A 39 11.00 -15.26 -3.36
N SER A 40 12.25 -15.65 -3.63
CA SER A 40 13.39 -15.32 -2.77
C SER A 40 13.77 -13.86 -3.00
N ASP A 41 13.67 -13.02 -1.97
CA ASP A 41 14.57 -11.88 -1.89
C ASP A 41 15.79 -12.37 -1.10
N PRO A 42 16.96 -12.56 -1.74
CA PRO A 42 18.16 -13.04 -1.05
C PRO A 42 18.59 -12.13 0.11
N LYS A 43 18.06 -10.90 0.22
CA LYS A 43 18.28 -9.98 1.34
C LYS A 43 17.29 -10.13 2.50
N LEU A 44 16.16 -10.80 2.29
CA LEU A 44 15.15 -11.01 3.33
C LEU A 44 15.43 -12.23 4.19
N GLY A 45 16.15 -13.22 3.66
CA GLY A 45 16.40 -14.48 4.35
C GLY A 45 15.15 -15.35 4.55
N TYR A 46 14.00 -14.99 3.94
CA TYR A 46 12.78 -15.81 3.94
C TYR A 46 12.01 -15.67 2.61
N LEU A 47 11.22 -16.70 2.28
CA LEU A 47 10.37 -16.77 1.09
C LEU A 47 8.98 -16.19 1.38
N ILE A 48 8.39 -15.47 0.43
CA ILE A 48 7.01 -14.98 0.51
C ILE A 48 6.15 -15.81 -0.44
N LYS A 49 5.06 -16.40 0.08
CA LYS A 49 4.06 -17.12 -0.74
C LYS A 49 3.21 -16.16 -1.56
N ARG A 50 2.96 -16.51 -2.82
CA ARG A 50 2.16 -15.69 -3.74
C ARG A 50 1.14 -16.52 -4.52
N ASN A 51 0.04 -15.86 -4.90
CA ASN A 51 -0.99 -16.43 -5.78
C ASN A 51 -0.57 -16.38 -7.26
N THR A 52 -1.46 -16.83 -8.15
CA THR A 52 -1.27 -16.85 -9.60
C THR A 52 -1.07 -15.48 -10.25
N GLU A 53 -1.59 -14.42 -9.64
CA GLU A 53 -1.38 -13.02 -10.05
C GLU A 53 -0.11 -12.40 -9.44
N ASN A 54 0.71 -13.17 -8.72
CA ASN A 54 1.88 -12.70 -7.99
C ASN A 54 1.56 -11.75 -6.81
N LEU A 55 0.37 -11.83 -6.22
CA LEU A 55 0.02 -11.11 -4.99
C LEU A 55 0.45 -11.89 -3.73
N PRO A 56 0.90 -11.20 -2.64
CA PRO A 56 1.33 -11.87 -1.41
C PRO A 56 0.16 -12.51 -0.64
N LEU A 57 0.32 -13.77 -0.24
CA LEU A 57 -0.71 -14.56 0.47
C LEU A 57 -0.53 -14.63 1.99
N GLU A 58 0.55 -14.07 2.53
CA GLU A 58 0.85 -14.14 3.96
C GLU A 58 1.21 -12.76 4.52
N PRO A 59 0.89 -12.48 5.81
CA PRO A 59 1.42 -11.31 6.49
C PRO A 59 2.94 -11.37 6.50
N ILE A 60 3.56 -10.22 6.28
CA ILE A 60 5.01 -10.16 6.20
C ILE A 60 5.57 -10.10 7.61
N LYS A 61 6.54 -10.98 7.91
CA LYS A 61 7.40 -10.86 9.09
C LYS A 61 8.42 -9.73 8.90
N ALA A 62 7.94 -8.51 8.68
CA ALA A 62 8.74 -7.30 8.55
C ALA A 62 9.08 -6.67 9.92
N ALA A 63 9.07 -7.49 10.99
CA ALA A 63 9.42 -7.08 12.33
C ALA A 63 10.75 -6.33 12.28
N ARG A 64 10.73 -5.05 12.62
CA ARG A 64 11.97 -4.30 12.78
C ARG A 64 12.72 -4.93 13.94
N ILE A 65 13.80 -5.63 13.64
CA ILE A 65 14.91 -5.71 14.60
C ILE A 65 15.30 -4.25 14.84
N GLN A 66 14.99 -3.73 16.02
CA GLN A 66 15.45 -2.43 16.48
C GLN A 66 16.98 -2.45 16.29
N ASN A 67 17.48 -1.70 15.32
CA ASN A 67 18.88 -1.82 14.96
C ASN A 67 19.70 -1.19 16.10
N LYS A 68 20.26 -2.05 16.96
CA LYS A 68 21.00 -1.71 18.18
C LYS A 68 22.16 -0.75 17.90
N HIS A 69 22.66 -0.75 16.67
CA HIS A 69 23.79 0.07 16.21
C HIS A 69 23.38 1.29 15.40
N VAL A 70 22.09 1.44 15.07
CA VAL A 70 21.57 2.69 14.51
C VAL A 70 21.15 3.58 15.67
N LYS A 71 22.06 4.46 16.09
CA LYS A 71 21.71 5.67 16.85
C LYS A 71 20.91 6.58 15.92
N SER A 72 19.63 6.28 15.74
CA SER A 72 18.71 7.20 15.06
C SER A 72 18.60 8.46 15.90
N ARG A 73 18.80 9.63 15.29
CA ARG A 73 18.48 10.93 15.92
C ARG A 73 16.97 11.11 16.20
N TYR A 74 16.17 10.16 15.73
CA TYR A 74 14.72 10.11 15.85
C TYR A 74 14.39 8.79 16.56
N ASP A 75 14.30 8.86 17.88
CA ASP A 75 13.73 7.80 18.69
C ASP A 75 12.34 7.50 18.11
N TYR A 76 12.16 6.27 17.63
CA TYR A 76 10.81 5.73 17.47
C TYR A 76 10.11 5.94 18.81
N ILE A 77 9.01 6.69 18.80
CA ILE A 77 8.26 7.03 20.01
C ILE A 77 7.80 5.71 20.65
N SER A 78 8.61 5.18 21.55
CA SER A 78 8.15 4.25 22.58
C SER A 78 7.55 5.14 23.65
N THR A 79 6.22 5.18 23.73
CA THR A 79 5.56 5.76 24.90
C THR A 79 6.00 4.94 26.11
N PRO A 80 6.70 5.52 27.11
CA PRO A 80 7.03 4.81 28.33
C PRO A 80 5.73 4.33 29.00
N GLU A 81 5.68 3.08 29.46
CA GLU A 81 4.44 2.45 29.99
C GLU A 81 3.71 3.31 31.03
N LYS A 82 4.45 4.10 31.82
CA LYS A 82 3.91 5.02 32.83
C LYS A 82 3.02 6.17 32.30
N HIS A 83 2.89 6.34 30.98
CA HIS A 83 2.07 7.40 30.36
C HIS A 83 0.90 6.88 29.51
N LYS A 84 0.60 5.57 29.53
CA LYS A 84 -0.64 5.05 28.96
C LYS A 84 -1.83 5.66 29.74
N GLY A 85 -2.74 6.32 29.03
CA GLY A 85 -4.01 6.83 29.60
C GLY A 85 -4.01 8.26 30.16
N LYS A 86 -2.94 9.07 30.02
CA LYS A 86 -2.96 10.50 30.38
C LYS A 86 -2.79 11.41 29.16
N PHE A 87 -3.74 12.32 28.95
CA PHE A 87 -3.62 13.43 28.01
C PHE A 87 -2.51 14.40 28.50
N LEU A 88 -1.28 14.31 27.98
CA LEU A 88 -0.25 15.36 28.11
C LEU A 88 -0.79 16.64 27.45
N HIS A 89 -1.26 17.55 28.28
CA HIS A 89 -1.77 18.87 27.91
C HIS A 89 -0.65 19.91 27.67
N ASN A 90 0.60 19.48 27.44
CA ASN A 90 1.73 20.41 27.36
C ASN A 90 2.54 20.24 26.06
N ASP A 91 2.45 21.29 25.23
CA ASP A 91 3.22 21.58 24.01
C ASP A 91 4.75 21.42 24.15
N LYS A 92 5.27 21.32 25.38
CA LYS A 92 6.72 21.28 25.67
C LYS A 92 7.39 19.91 25.50
N GLN A 93 6.65 18.81 25.30
CA GLN A 93 7.23 17.47 25.10
C GLN A 93 7.19 16.94 23.65
N LEU A 94 6.48 17.62 22.75
CA LEU A 94 6.63 17.38 21.31
C LEU A 94 7.89 18.11 20.85
N ASN A 95 9.01 17.39 20.79
CA ASN A 95 10.26 17.91 20.24
C ASN A 95 9.94 18.60 18.89
N SER A 96 10.29 19.89 18.75
CA SER A 96 9.81 20.82 17.71
C SER A 96 10.03 20.40 16.24
N LYS A 97 10.69 19.26 16.02
CA LYS A 97 11.00 18.63 14.72
C LYS A 97 10.08 17.47 14.32
N SER A 98 9.08 17.11 15.13
CA SER A 98 8.12 16.01 14.90
C SER A 98 6.78 16.44 14.28
N VAL A 99 6.67 17.71 13.90
CA VAL A 99 5.40 18.31 13.49
C VAL A 99 5.09 17.97 12.03
N ILE A 100 4.05 17.15 11.81
CA ILE A 100 3.47 16.97 10.48
C ILE A 100 2.75 18.28 10.10
N ARG A 101 2.99 18.75 8.88
CA ARG A 101 2.36 19.95 8.34
C ARG A 101 1.71 19.68 6.99
N ILE A 102 0.66 20.46 6.72
CA ILE A 102 -0.01 20.50 5.43
C ILE A 102 0.84 21.29 4.45
N LYS A 103 0.97 20.80 3.22
CA LYS A 103 1.99 21.28 2.26
C LYS A 103 1.45 22.27 1.26
N ALA A 104 0.20 22.14 0.86
CA ALA A 104 -0.43 23.07 -0.08
C ALA A 104 -1.92 23.27 0.22
N GLY A 105 -2.54 24.24 -0.47
CA GLY A 105 -3.96 24.51 -0.39
C GLY A 105 -4.39 25.41 0.77
N SER A 106 -5.68 25.39 1.11
CA SER A 106 -6.32 26.31 2.07
C SER A 106 -5.76 26.20 3.49
N ALA A 107 -5.28 25.02 3.89
CA ALA A 107 -4.72 24.76 5.21
C ALA A 107 -3.18 24.67 5.21
N LYS A 108 -2.52 25.15 4.15
CA LYS A 108 -1.05 25.12 4.00
C LYS A 108 -0.32 25.65 5.24
N GLY A 109 0.71 24.92 5.67
CA GLY A 109 1.58 25.29 6.80
C GLY A 109 1.00 24.98 8.18
N LYS A 110 -0.30 24.67 8.28
CA LYS A 110 -0.93 24.27 9.55
C LYS A 110 -0.37 22.92 10.03
N LYS A 111 -0.35 22.74 11.35
CA LYS A 111 0.14 21.55 12.02
C LYS A 111 -0.97 20.49 12.07
N ILE A 112 -0.58 19.22 12.06
CA ILE A 112 -1.43 18.07 12.32
C ILE A 112 -1.11 17.56 13.73
N HIS A 113 -2.14 17.47 14.57
CA HIS A 113 -2.07 16.81 15.87
C HIS A 113 -1.88 15.30 15.69
N LEU A 114 -1.01 14.71 16.52
CA LEU A 114 -0.70 13.29 16.50
C LEU A 114 -1.38 12.60 17.70
N PRO A 115 -2.01 11.42 17.51
CA PRO A 115 -2.47 10.60 18.62
C PRO A 115 -1.29 10.01 19.38
N ARG A 116 -1.56 9.54 20.60
CA ARG A 116 -0.55 8.93 21.48
C ARG A 116 -0.38 7.43 21.25
N VAL A 117 -0.47 7.02 19.99
CA VAL A 117 -0.26 5.63 19.57
C VAL A 117 0.93 5.58 18.63
N PRO A 118 1.69 4.48 18.59
CA PRO A 118 2.81 4.34 17.66
C PRO A 118 2.30 4.41 16.21
N LEU A 119 2.58 5.52 15.53
CA LEU A 119 2.27 5.70 14.11
C LEU A 119 3.55 5.77 13.26
N ARG A 120 3.44 5.32 12.02
CA ARG A 120 4.45 5.50 10.99
C ARG A 120 3.91 6.47 9.93
N PRO A 121 4.08 7.79 10.12
CA PRO A 121 3.58 8.74 9.14
C PRO A 121 4.32 8.57 7.81
N MET A 122 3.60 8.79 6.70
CA MET A 122 4.21 8.86 5.39
C MET A 122 5.27 9.97 5.38
N MET A 123 6.46 9.65 4.87
CA MET A 123 7.55 10.61 4.78
C MET A 123 7.12 11.83 3.96
N SER A 124 7.46 13.04 4.41
CA SER A 124 7.08 14.29 3.72
C SER A 124 7.37 14.26 2.23
N ARG A 125 8.59 13.86 1.83
CA ARG A 125 8.99 13.79 0.42
C ARG A 125 8.16 12.78 -0.40
N VAL A 126 7.70 11.71 0.24
CA VAL A 126 6.83 10.71 -0.41
C VAL A 126 5.43 11.30 -0.59
N LYS A 127 4.87 11.91 0.46
CA LYS A 127 3.60 12.65 0.39
C LYS A 127 3.64 13.71 -0.70
N ASP A 128 4.69 14.52 -0.75
CA ASP A 128 4.88 15.56 -1.77
C ASP A 128 4.91 14.98 -3.20
N ALA A 129 5.59 13.84 -3.41
CA ALA A 129 5.64 13.17 -4.70
C ALA A 129 4.27 12.59 -5.13
N VAL A 130 3.54 11.97 -4.21
CA VAL A 130 2.19 11.45 -4.45
C VAL A 130 1.25 12.57 -4.87
N PHE A 131 1.18 13.64 -4.07
CA PHE A 131 0.29 14.76 -4.37
C PHE A 131 0.69 15.54 -5.63
N SER A 132 1.98 15.60 -5.97
CA SER A 132 2.43 16.16 -7.24
C SER A 132 1.89 15.37 -8.44
N ILE A 133 1.92 14.03 -8.38
CA ILE A 133 1.36 13.19 -9.44
C ILE A 133 -0.15 13.40 -9.57
N ILE A 134 -0.88 13.35 -8.46
CA ILE A 134 -2.35 13.52 -8.44
C ILE A 134 -2.74 14.91 -8.94
N GLN A 135 -1.99 15.96 -8.57
CA GLN A 135 -2.22 17.32 -9.06
C GLN A 135 -2.05 17.42 -10.57
N HIS A 136 -0.99 16.82 -11.12
CA HIS A 136 -0.75 16.79 -12.57
C HIS A 136 -1.82 16.02 -13.34
N MET A 137 -2.48 15.04 -12.71
CA MET A 137 -3.64 14.33 -13.26
C MET A 137 -4.93 15.16 -13.20
N GLY A 138 -4.90 16.37 -12.62
CA GLY A 138 -6.06 17.28 -12.61
C GLY A 138 -7.13 16.97 -11.55
N PHE A 139 -6.86 16.07 -10.60
CA PHE A 139 -7.85 15.72 -9.56
C PHE A 139 -8.20 16.87 -8.61
N PHE A 140 -7.35 17.90 -8.52
CA PHE A 140 -7.62 19.10 -7.73
C PHE A 140 -7.75 20.35 -8.61
N ALA A 141 -8.14 20.19 -9.88
CA ALA A 141 -8.41 21.30 -10.77
C ALA A 141 -9.70 22.03 -10.36
N LEU A 142 -9.76 23.34 -10.60
CA LEU A 142 -10.94 24.15 -10.30
C LEU A 142 -12.17 23.61 -11.07
N GLY A 143 -13.29 23.44 -10.37
CA GLY A 143 -14.54 22.91 -10.94
C GLY A 143 -14.64 21.39 -10.95
N ARG A 144 -13.58 20.65 -10.59
CA ARG A 144 -13.66 19.20 -10.42
C ARG A 144 -14.10 18.83 -9.01
N GLU A 145 -15.14 18.01 -8.91
CA GLU A 145 -15.55 17.39 -7.66
C GLU A 145 -14.81 16.07 -7.45
N THR A 146 -13.89 16.05 -6.49
CA THR A 146 -13.08 14.86 -6.17
C THR A 146 -13.39 14.39 -4.76
N ASN A 147 -13.89 13.17 -4.66
CA ASN A 147 -14.14 12.49 -3.38
C ASN A 147 -12.96 11.58 -3.02
N VAL A 148 -12.54 11.60 -1.76
CA VAL A 148 -11.34 10.91 -1.28
C VAL A 148 -11.67 9.93 -0.17
N LEU A 149 -11.15 8.71 -0.25
CA LEU A 149 -11.16 7.73 0.82
C LEU A 149 -9.74 7.60 1.41
N ASP A 150 -9.59 7.83 2.71
CA ASP A 150 -8.33 7.63 3.44
C ASP A 150 -8.49 6.42 4.36
N LEU A 151 -8.04 5.25 3.90
CA LEU A 151 -8.06 3.99 4.66
C LEU A 151 -6.79 3.87 5.51
N PHE A 152 -6.95 3.41 6.75
CA PHE A 152 -5.88 3.42 7.76
C PHE A 152 -5.37 4.85 8.00
N CYS A 153 -6.31 5.78 8.15
CA CYS A 153 -6.02 7.21 8.05
C CYS A 153 -5.05 7.73 9.12
N GLY A 154 -4.94 7.05 10.28
CA GLY A 154 -4.04 7.44 11.35
C GLY A 154 -4.33 8.85 11.87
N THR A 155 -3.52 9.82 11.45
CA THR A 155 -3.70 11.24 11.81
C THR A 155 -4.57 12.02 10.81
N GLY A 156 -5.07 11.35 9.77
CA GLY A 156 -5.78 11.95 8.64
C GLY A 156 -4.87 12.77 7.71
N SER A 157 -3.54 12.61 7.77
CA SER A 157 -2.62 13.52 7.07
C SER A 157 -2.79 13.52 5.55
N LEU A 158 -3.29 12.45 4.93
CA LEU A 158 -3.43 12.38 3.48
C LEU A 158 -4.79 12.94 3.05
N GLY A 159 -5.90 12.48 3.65
CA GLY A 159 -7.22 13.04 3.35
C GLY A 159 -7.32 14.54 3.66
N ILE A 160 -6.71 15.02 4.76
CA ILE A 160 -6.67 16.46 5.08
C ILE A 160 -5.86 17.24 4.05
N GLU A 161 -4.74 16.70 3.56
CA GLU A 161 -3.94 17.33 2.52
C GLU A 161 -4.72 17.41 1.20
N ALA A 162 -5.53 16.39 0.87
CA ALA A 162 -6.41 16.40 -0.28
C ALA A 162 -7.53 17.44 -0.16
N LEU A 163 -8.21 17.52 1.00
CA LEU A 163 -9.20 18.57 1.29
C LEU A 163 -8.60 19.96 1.17
N SER A 164 -7.40 20.17 1.73
CA SER A 164 -6.68 21.43 1.66
C SER A 164 -6.45 21.84 0.20
N ARG A 165 -6.09 20.89 -0.67
CA ARG A 165 -5.82 21.12 -2.10
C ARG A 165 -7.07 21.32 -2.96
N GLY A 166 -8.26 21.11 -2.42
CA GLY A 166 -9.52 21.34 -3.12
C GLY A 166 -10.35 20.09 -3.40
N ALA A 167 -10.06 18.95 -2.76
CA ALA A 167 -11.02 17.83 -2.76
C ALA A 167 -12.38 18.30 -2.21
N LYS A 168 -13.46 17.79 -2.79
CA LYS A 168 -14.83 18.15 -2.39
C LYS A 168 -15.16 17.56 -1.02
N TYR A 169 -14.84 16.28 -0.85
CA TYR A 169 -15.16 15.52 0.36
C TYR A 169 -14.08 14.47 0.64
N SER A 170 -13.86 14.15 1.92
CA SER A 170 -12.97 13.07 2.31
C SER A 170 -13.56 12.22 3.44
N THR A 171 -13.64 10.92 3.21
CA THR A 171 -13.98 9.92 4.23
C THR A 171 -12.72 9.30 4.79
N PHE A 172 -12.62 9.27 6.11
CA PHE A 172 -11.47 8.77 6.87
C PHE A 172 -11.89 7.51 7.61
N VAL A 173 -11.14 6.42 7.45
CA VAL A 173 -11.40 5.15 8.10
C VAL A 173 -10.18 4.73 8.92
N ASP A 174 -10.39 4.39 10.18
CA ASP A 174 -9.40 3.72 11.01
C ASP A 174 -10.08 2.80 12.03
N LEU A 175 -9.38 1.77 12.47
CA LEU A 175 -9.87 0.85 13.50
C LEU A 175 -9.57 1.40 14.91
N ASP A 176 -8.46 2.13 15.05
CA ASP A 176 -8.00 2.68 16.32
C ASP A 176 -8.77 3.96 16.66
N ASN A 177 -9.46 3.94 17.80
CA ASN A 177 -10.23 5.08 18.28
C ASN A 177 -9.37 6.35 18.48
N ALA A 178 -8.12 6.21 18.92
CA ALA A 178 -7.24 7.35 19.12
C ALA A 178 -6.89 8.03 17.79
N CYS A 179 -6.75 7.27 16.70
CA CYS A 179 -6.57 7.77 15.35
C CYS A 179 -7.82 8.52 14.86
N CYS A 180 -9.01 7.93 15.04
CA CYS A 180 -10.27 8.58 14.71
C CYS A 180 -10.43 9.92 15.46
N GLU A 181 -10.21 9.93 16.78
CA GLU A 181 -10.29 11.14 17.61
C GLU A 181 -9.31 12.23 17.17
N ALA A 182 -8.05 11.86 16.91
CA ALA A 182 -7.05 12.80 16.42
C ALA A 182 -7.42 13.38 15.04
N THR A 183 -7.94 12.54 14.14
CA THR A 183 -8.41 12.96 12.82
C THR A 183 -9.59 13.92 12.94
N SER A 184 -10.61 13.59 13.75
CA SER A 184 -11.74 14.48 14.01
C SER A 184 -11.32 15.80 14.64
N HIS A 185 -10.36 15.79 15.58
CA HIS A 185 -9.80 17.01 16.16
C HIS A 185 -9.11 17.88 15.10
N ASN A 186 -8.23 17.29 14.29
CA ASN A 186 -7.56 18.00 13.20
C ASN A 186 -8.54 18.63 12.21
N LEU A 187 -9.59 17.88 11.81
CA LEU A 187 -10.61 18.38 10.90
C LEU A 187 -11.36 19.60 11.46
N ARG A 188 -11.69 19.60 12.76
CA ARG A 188 -12.31 20.77 13.42
C ARG A 188 -11.38 21.96 13.50
N GLU A 189 -10.14 21.77 13.96
CA GLU A 189 -9.13 22.83 14.09
C GLU A 189 -8.84 23.52 12.74
N LEU A 190 -8.91 22.75 11.65
CA LEU A 190 -8.65 23.23 10.30
C LEU A 190 -9.93 23.71 9.58
N ARG A 191 -11.10 23.63 10.23
CA ARG A 191 -12.42 23.97 9.66
C ARG A 191 -12.73 23.19 8.38
N LEU A 192 -12.38 21.91 8.37
CA LEU A 192 -12.60 20.97 7.28
C LEU A 192 -13.66 19.91 7.61
N ASN A 193 -14.20 19.94 8.83
CA ASN A 193 -15.16 18.95 9.34
C ASN A 193 -16.42 18.82 8.47
N GLU A 194 -16.95 19.92 7.93
CA GLU A 194 -18.16 19.90 7.07
C GLU A 194 -17.96 19.14 5.75
N LYS A 195 -16.70 19.00 5.30
CA LYS A 195 -16.32 18.30 4.07
C LYS A 195 -15.73 16.92 4.35
N SER A 196 -16.07 16.33 5.49
CA SER A 196 -15.45 15.09 5.92
C SER A 196 -16.35 14.21 6.77
N ARG A 197 -16.04 12.92 6.73
CA ARG A 197 -16.63 11.90 7.59
C ARG A 197 -15.52 11.06 8.20
N VAL A 198 -15.59 10.79 9.50
CA VAL A 198 -14.68 9.84 10.17
C VAL A 198 -15.50 8.62 10.57
N ILE A 199 -15.04 7.43 10.16
CA ILE A 199 -15.67 6.15 10.44
C ILE A 199 -14.67 5.30 11.20
N ARG A 200 -15.09 4.78 12.36
CA ARG A 200 -14.30 3.79 13.09
C ARG A 200 -14.70 2.39 12.63
N ALA A 201 -13.89 1.79 11.78
CA ALA A 201 -14.17 0.48 11.19
C ALA A 201 -12.88 -0.21 10.73
N ASP A 202 -12.95 -1.52 10.54
CA ASP A 202 -11.89 -2.24 9.84
C ASP A 202 -11.91 -1.90 8.33
N ALA A 203 -10.74 -1.68 7.75
CA ALA A 203 -10.64 -1.29 6.35
C ALA A 203 -11.09 -2.40 5.39
N MET A 204 -10.86 -3.67 5.73
CA MET A 204 -11.35 -4.80 4.93
C MET A 204 -12.87 -4.88 4.98
N GLU A 205 -13.48 -4.59 6.13
CA GLU A 205 -14.94 -4.51 6.26
C GLU A 205 -15.51 -3.38 5.40
N ILE A 206 -14.88 -2.20 5.39
CA ILE A 206 -15.27 -1.10 4.50
C ILE A 206 -15.18 -1.49 3.02
N LEU A 207 -14.11 -2.18 2.61
CA LEU A 207 -13.94 -2.57 1.21
C LEU A 207 -14.94 -3.65 0.78
N ASN A 208 -15.17 -4.66 1.63
CA ASN A 208 -15.99 -5.81 1.30
C ASN A 208 -17.49 -5.59 1.53
N SER A 209 -17.85 -4.75 2.50
CA SER A 209 -19.23 -4.56 2.95
C SER A 209 -19.55 -3.12 3.35
N PRO A 210 -19.32 -2.13 2.45
CA PRO A 210 -19.47 -0.71 2.77
C PRO A 210 -20.88 -0.30 3.22
N TRP A 211 -21.92 -1.02 2.79
CA TRP A 211 -23.31 -0.78 3.18
C TRP A 211 -23.54 -0.95 4.69
N LEU A 212 -22.74 -1.77 5.38
CA LEU A 212 -22.83 -1.94 6.84
C LEU A 212 -22.49 -0.66 7.60
N MET A 213 -21.71 0.23 6.96
CA MET A 213 -21.32 1.53 7.51
C MET A 213 -22.06 2.68 6.83
N SER A 214 -23.13 2.40 6.07
CA SER A 214 -23.88 3.37 5.27
C SER A 214 -22.94 4.21 4.40
N LEU A 215 -21.99 3.53 3.73
CA LEU A 215 -21.02 4.15 2.85
C LEU A 215 -21.37 3.84 1.39
N ASP A 216 -22.26 4.64 0.83
CA ASP A 216 -22.69 4.52 -0.57
C ASP A 216 -21.94 5.49 -1.52
N ASP A 217 -20.97 6.23 -0.97
CA ASP A 217 -20.13 7.17 -1.70
C ASP A 217 -19.25 6.46 -2.74
N ILE A 218 -19.05 7.14 -3.87
CA ILE A 218 -18.08 6.75 -4.90
C ILE A 218 -16.87 7.68 -4.84
N PHE A 219 -15.68 7.08 -4.71
CA PHE A 219 -14.43 7.81 -4.51
C PHE A 219 -13.60 7.88 -5.78
N ASP A 220 -13.05 9.06 -6.04
CA ASP A 220 -12.09 9.33 -7.12
C ASP A 220 -10.67 8.93 -6.73
N ILE A 221 -10.33 9.01 -5.44
CA ILE A 221 -9.00 8.71 -4.90
C ILE A 221 -9.12 7.88 -3.64
N ALA A 222 -8.29 6.86 -3.50
CA ALA A 222 -8.06 6.14 -2.24
C ALA A 222 -6.59 6.25 -1.81
N PHE A 223 -6.36 6.61 -0.55
CA PHE A 223 -5.08 6.42 0.12
C PHE A 223 -5.17 5.18 1.01
N ILE A 224 -4.22 4.26 0.86
CA ILE A 224 -4.23 2.97 1.57
C ILE A 224 -2.84 2.76 2.17
N CYS A 225 -2.70 3.06 3.46
CA CYS A 225 -1.42 3.03 4.18
C CYS A 225 -1.44 2.07 5.38
N PRO A 226 -1.62 0.75 5.14
CA PRO A 226 -1.86 -0.20 6.21
C PRO A 226 -0.64 -0.38 7.11
N PRO A 227 -0.86 -0.82 8.37
CA PRO A 227 0.22 -1.32 9.21
C PRO A 227 0.78 -2.63 8.62
N TYR A 228 2.02 -2.56 8.11
CA TYR A 228 2.65 -3.62 7.29
C TYR A 228 2.56 -5.04 7.84
N GLU A 229 2.67 -5.20 9.16
CA GLU A 229 2.76 -6.50 9.84
C GLU A 229 1.39 -7.13 10.15
N ARG A 230 0.30 -6.38 9.95
CA ARG A 230 -1.06 -6.78 10.36
C ARG A 230 -2.01 -7.00 9.19
N ILE A 231 -1.50 -6.94 7.95
CA ILE A 231 -2.32 -7.06 6.74
C ILE A 231 -1.75 -8.14 5.82
N VAL A 232 -2.64 -8.87 5.16
CA VAL A 232 -2.32 -9.68 3.98
C VAL A 232 -2.55 -8.80 2.76
N TYR A 233 -1.47 -8.41 2.09
CA TYR A 233 -1.56 -7.45 0.99
C TYR A 233 -2.31 -8.00 -0.22
N GLY A 234 -2.27 -9.31 -0.48
CA GLY A 234 -3.06 -9.92 -1.55
C GLY A 234 -4.55 -9.73 -1.32
N ASP A 235 -5.05 -10.10 -0.14
CA ASP A 235 -6.45 -9.93 0.23
C ASP A 235 -6.88 -8.45 0.16
N LEU A 236 -6.06 -7.54 0.70
CA LEU A 236 -6.33 -6.11 0.64
C LEU A 236 -6.47 -5.62 -0.81
N ILE A 237 -5.54 -6.00 -1.67
CA ILE A 237 -5.52 -5.58 -3.07
C ILE A 237 -6.73 -6.17 -3.82
N GLU A 238 -7.09 -7.42 -3.54
CA GLU A 238 -8.25 -8.08 -4.13
C GLU A 238 -9.56 -7.38 -3.72
N SER A 239 -9.71 -7.07 -2.43
CA SER A 239 -10.84 -6.28 -1.93
C SER A 239 -10.90 -4.88 -2.55
N VAL A 240 -9.76 -4.24 -2.79
CA VAL A 240 -9.70 -2.94 -3.48
C VAL A 240 -10.07 -3.06 -4.97
N ALA A 241 -9.69 -4.16 -5.62
CA ALA A 241 -10.05 -4.39 -7.03
C ALA A 241 -11.56 -4.61 -7.19
N THR A 242 -12.16 -5.38 -6.28
CA THR A 242 -13.55 -5.87 -6.40
C THR A 242 -14.60 -4.98 -5.73
N THR A 243 -14.20 -4.08 -4.83
CA THR A 243 -15.14 -3.17 -4.15
C THR A 243 -15.85 -2.22 -5.11
N ARG A 244 -17.10 -1.87 -4.78
CA ARG A 244 -17.94 -0.93 -5.54
C ARG A 244 -17.71 0.53 -5.15
N LEU A 245 -16.83 0.81 -4.19
CA LEU A 245 -16.51 2.16 -3.72
C LEU A 245 -15.78 3.03 -4.75
N PHE A 246 -15.31 2.44 -5.85
CA PHE A 246 -14.51 3.12 -6.86
C PHE A 246 -15.15 3.02 -8.24
N LYS A 247 -15.09 4.12 -8.99
CA LYS A 247 -15.54 4.18 -10.39
C LYS A 247 -14.37 3.99 -11.35
N GLN A 248 -14.70 3.96 -12.63
CA GLN A 248 -13.74 4.02 -13.71
C GLN A 248 -12.82 5.25 -13.57
N GLY A 249 -11.52 5.03 -13.67
CA GLY A 249 -10.51 6.09 -13.57
C GLY A 249 -10.11 6.49 -12.14
N SER A 250 -10.70 5.90 -11.10
CA SER A 250 -10.31 6.20 -9.72
C SER A 250 -8.85 5.83 -9.45
N ILE A 251 -8.15 6.67 -8.69
CA ILE A 251 -6.73 6.49 -8.34
C ILE A 251 -6.59 5.81 -6.99
N ILE A 252 -5.87 4.69 -6.96
CA ILE A 252 -5.55 3.97 -5.74
C ILE A 252 -4.07 4.18 -5.43
N VAL A 253 -3.78 4.83 -4.30
CA VAL A 253 -2.41 5.00 -3.79
C VAL A 253 -2.19 4.00 -2.66
N LEU A 254 -1.35 3.00 -2.91
CA LEU A 254 -1.04 1.95 -1.96
C LEU A 254 0.40 2.08 -1.45
N GLU A 255 0.53 2.17 -0.13
CA GLU A 255 1.82 2.13 0.55
C GLU A 255 2.12 0.73 1.10
N TYR A 256 3.32 0.22 0.81
CA TYR A 256 3.69 -1.13 1.22
C TYR A 256 5.20 -1.28 1.50
N PRO A 257 5.64 -2.28 2.28
CA PRO A 257 7.04 -2.45 2.61
C PRO A 257 7.85 -2.88 1.39
N LYS A 258 9.10 -2.41 1.28
CA LYS A 258 10.02 -2.81 0.19
C LYS A 258 10.22 -4.33 0.13
N GLU A 259 10.02 -5.01 1.25
CA GLU A 259 10.16 -6.45 1.45
C GLU A 259 9.18 -7.26 0.58
N LEU A 260 8.09 -6.64 0.10
CA LEU A 260 7.23 -7.31 -0.90
C LEU A 260 7.83 -7.36 -2.30
N GLY A 261 8.96 -6.69 -2.57
CA GLY A 261 9.38 -6.42 -3.95
C GLY A 261 8.32 -5.59 -4.68
N PHE A 262 8.39 -5.47 -6.01
CA PHE A 262 7.33 -4.76 -6.73
C PHE A 262 6.07 -5.62 -6.87
N LEU A 263 4.91 -4.98 -6.70
CA LEU A 263 3.61 -5.55 -7.04
C LEU A 263 3.41 -5.71 -8.57
N PRO A 264 2.48 -6.58 -9.00
CA PRO A 264 2.13 -6.79 -10.40
C PRO A 264 1.55 -5.53 -11.05
N GLN A 265 1.75 -5.36 -12.35
CA GLN A 265 1.19 -4.20 -13.07
C GLN A 265 -0.31 -4.32 -13.31
N SER A 266 -0.79 -5.50 -13.69
CA SER A 266 -2.19 -5.80 -13.94
C SER A 266 -2.66 -6.76 -12.86
N ILE A 267 -3.80 -6.45 -12.25
CA ILE A 267 -4.38 -7.20 -11.13
C ILE A 267 -5.88 -7.37 -11.40
N HIS A 268 -6.43 -8.51 -11.01
CA HIS A 268 -7.83 -8.90 -11.18
C HIS A 268 -8.28 -8.67 -12.62
N ASN A 269 -7.66 -9.39 -13.57
CA ASN A 269 -7.95 -9.29 -15.01
C ASN A 269 -7.90 -7.86 -15.59
N GLY A 270 -7.06 -7.00 -15.03
CA GLY A 270 -6.86 -5.62 -15.48
C GLY A 270 -7.86 -4.61 -14.93
N GLU A 271 -8.66 -4.99 -13.93
CA GLU A 271 -9.49 -4.05 -13.17
C GLU A 271 -8.64 -3.03 -12.39
N LEU A 272 -7.43 -3.41 -11.97
CA LEU A 272 -6.43 -2.46 -11.48
C LEU A 272 -5.20 -2.50 -12.39
N ILE A 273 -4.83 -1.33 -12.93
CA ILE A 273 -3.59 -1.18 -13.70
C ILE A 273 -2.66 -0.17 -13.03
N GLY A 274 -1.44 -0.61 -12.78
CA GLY A 274 -0.38 0.17 -12.17
C GLY A 274 0.21 1.20 -13.11
N LEU A 275 0.17 2.47 -12.70
CA LEU A 275 0.81 3.60 -13.36
C LEU A 275 2.18 3.94 -12.81
N ARG A 276 2.39 3.79 -11.51
CA ARG A 276 3.68 4.03 -10.84
C ARG A 276 3.92 2.99 -9.79
N ASN A 277 5.16 2.57 -9.62
CA ASN A 277 5.55 1.74 -8.51
C ASN A 277 7.01 2.01 -8.13
N ARG A 278 7.19 2.78 -7.06
CA ARG A 278 8.46 3.41 -6.73
C ARG A 278 8.84 3.21 -5.28
N LYS A 279 10.07 2.76 -5.09
CA LYS A 279 10.70 2.58 -3.79
C LYS A 279 11.28 3.90 -3.25
N PHE A 280 10.99 4.16 -1.98
CA PHE A 280 11.50 5.25 -1.15
C PHE A 280 12.09 4.67 0.15
N GLY A 281 13.38 4.37 0.15
CA GLY A 281 14.04 3.76 1.31
C GLY A 281 13.47 2.38 1.64
N ARG A 282 12.74 2.28 2.76
CA ARG A 282 12.08 1.05 3.24
C ARG A 282 10.61 0.93 2.83
N THR A 283 10.07 1.96 2.21
CA THR A 283 8.68 2.04 1.77
C THR A 283 8.63 1.97 0.25
N THR A 284 7.57 1.40 -0.30
CA THR A 284 7.24 1.48 -1.72
C THR A 284 5.84 2.06 -1.87
N ILE A 285 5.66 2.92 -2.87
CA ILE A 285 4.35 3.47 -3.24
C ILE A 285 3.99 2.95 -4.62
N ALA A 286 2.85 2.29 -4.72
CA ALA A 286 2.21 2.01 -6.00
C ALA A 286 1.00 2.91 -6.21
N ILE A 287 0.79 3.35 -7.45
CA ILE A 287 -0.39 4.08 -7.89
C ILE A 287 -1.05 3.25 -8.97
N TYR A 288 -2.27 2.79 -8.70
CA TYR A 288 -3.12 2.06 -9.63
C TYR A 288 -4.29 2.93 -10.09
N VAL A 289 -4.85 2.59 -11.24
CA VAL A 289 -6.11 3.11 -11.76
C VAL A 289 -7.14 1.99 -11.78
N LYS A 290 -8.33 2.25 -11.24
CA LYS A 290 -9.48 1.35 -11.31
C LYS A 290 -10.14 1.42 -12.68
N ASN A 291 -10.35 0.27 -13.31
CA ASN A 291 -10.98 0.08 -14.61
C ASN A 291 -10.49 1.11 -15.65
N PRO A 292 -9.20 1.21 -15.94
CA PRO A 292 -8.67 2.26 -16.81
C PRO A 292 -9.20 2.17 -18.23
N ASP A 293 -9.30 3.33 -18.88
CA ASP A 293 -9.52 3.41 -20.33
C ASP A 293 -8.28 2.95 -21.14
N ASN A 294 -8.45 2.87 -22.46
CA ASN A 294 -7.39 2.39 -23.36
C ASN A 294 -6.17 3.31 -23.40
N GLU A 295 -6.36 4.63 -23.25
CA GLU A 295 -5.26 5.59 -23.21
C GLU A 295 -4.40 5.37 -21.96
N THR A 296 -5.05 5.20 -20.80
CA THR A 296 -4.39 4.93 -19.53
C THR A 296 -3.65 3.59 -19.58
N LYS A 297 -4.24 2.55 -20.19
CA LYS A 297 -3.54 1.27 -20.43
C LYS A 297 -2.31 1.44 -21.32
N LEU A 298 -2.39 2.25 -22.37
CA LEU A 298 -1.26 2.56 -23.24
C LEU A 298 -0.15 3.29 -22.48
N LEU A 299 -0.49 4.27 -21.63
CA LEU A 299 0.47 4.97 -20.77
C LEU A 299 1.13 4.02 -19.76
N ALA A 300 0.37 3.10 -19.16
CA ALA A 300 0.87 2.09 -18.24
C ALA A 300 1.87 1.15 -18.92
N SER A 301 1.60 0.72 -20.15
CA SER A 301 2.48 -0.22 -20.88
C SER A 301 3.92 0.28 -21.06
N LYS A 302 4.12 1.60 -21.09
CA LYS A 302 5.44 2.27 -21.16
C LYS A 302 6.22 2.21 -19.85
N ARG A 303 5.62 1.74 -18.75
CA ARG A 303 6.20 1.74 -17.38
C ARG A 303 6.34 0.37 -16.74
N THR A 304 6.30 -0.68 -17.55
CA THR A 304 6.45 -2.09 -17.10
C THR A 304 7.66 -2.35 -16.20
N LYS A 305 8.78 -1.63 -16.37
CA LYS A 305 10.00 -1.76 -15.54
C LYS A 305 9.81 -1.36 -14.06
N GLU A 306 8.77 -0.58 -13.75
CA GLU A 306 8.44 -0.20 -12.37
C GLU A 306 7.69 -1.32 -11.62
N PHE A 307 7.19 -2.33 -12.34
CA PHE A 307 6.33 -3.37 -11.79
C PHE A 307 6.96 -4.75 -11.94
N ARG A 308 6.45 -5.70 -11.17
CA ARG A 308 6.78 -7.10 -11.40
C ARG A 308 6.03 -7.60 -12.63
N LEU A 309 6.71 -8.33 -13.49
CA LEU A 309 6.10 -8.96 -14.66
C LEU A 309 5.05 -9.97 -14.18
N GLY A 310 3.82 -9.81 -14.67
CA GLY A 310 2.82 -10.88 -14.62
C GLY A 310 3.14 -11.97 -15.64
N LYS A 311 2.56 -13.17 -15.47
CA LYS A 311 2.81 -14.33 -16.33
C LYS A 311 2.60 -14.07 -17.84
N GLU A 312 1.76 -13.11 -18.22
CA GLU A 312 1.48 -12.77 -19.63
C GLU A 312 2.71 -12.36 -20.45
N LYS A 313 3.81 -11.93 -19.82
CA LYS A 313 5.08 -11.63 -20.51
C LYS A 313 6.17 -12.67 -20.37
N ILE A 314 5.98 -13.69 -19.54
CA ILE A 314 6.99 -14.75 -19.39
C ILE A 314 6.94 -15.71 -20.59
N HIS A 315 5.77 -15.87 -21.21
CA HIS A 315 5.62 -16.68 -22.44
C HIS A 315 5.97 -15.96 -23.75
N SER A 316 6.02 -14.62 -23.79
CA SER A 316 6.32 -13.87 -25.04
C SER A 316 7.81 -13.52 -25.23
N LEU A 317 8.69 -13.92 -24.31
CA LEU A 317 10.15 -13.73 -24.42
C LEU A 317 10.92 -15.05 -24.65
N GLY A 318 10.21 -16.13 -25.00
CA GLY A 318 10.76 -17.48 -25.18
C GLY A 318 10.69 -18.01 -26.62
N VAL A 319 11.06 -17.22 -27.62
CA VAL A 319 11.50 -17.74 -28.92
C VAL A 319 12.73 -16.93 -29.35
N VAL A 320 13.88 -17.28 -28.79
CA VAL A 320 15.16 -17.01 -29.44
C VAL A 320 15.56 -18.32 -30.11
N SER A 321 15.48 -18.27 -31.43
CA SER A 321 16.04 -19.21 -32.40
C SER A 321 17.28 -19.93 -31.90
N SER A 322 17.22 -21.26 -31.91
CA SER A 322 18.38 -22.15 -31.91
C SER A 322 19.33 -21.71 -33.04
N PRO A 323 20.63 -21.49 -32.80
CA PRO A 323 21.59 -21.45 -33.88
C PRO A 323 21.78 -22.89 -34.36
N SER A 324 21.26 -23.18 -35.55
CA SER A 324 21.75 -24.29 -36.37
C SER A 324 23.24 -24.09 -36.61
N ASN A 325 24.06 -25.09 -36.31
CA ASN A 325 25.41 -25.23 -36.84
C ASN A 325 25.97 -26.62 -36.52
N PRO A 326 26.88 -27.14 -37.37
CA PRO A 326 26.84 -27.27 -38.82
C PRO A 326 26.49 -28.71 -39.26
#